data_AF-A0A928QFP7-F1
#
_entry.id   AF-A0A928QFP7-F1
#
_cell.length_a   1.000
_cell.length_b   1.000
_cell.length_c   1.000
_cell.angle_alpha   90.00
_cell.angle_beta   90.00
_cell.angle_gamma   90.00
#
_symmetry.space_group_name_H-M   'P 1'
#
loop_
_entity.id
_entity.type
_entity.pdbx_description
1 polymer ?
#
loop_
_entity_poly.entity_id
_entity_poly.type
_entity_poly.pdbx_seq_one_letter_code
_entity_poly.pdbx_strand_id
1 'polypeptide(L)'
;DKIIRVEPQKVIVVEGILIFENQDLCDLMDIKVFVDTDADTRILRRAMRDMKERARSIESITQQYLTTVKPMHEKYVEPSKKNADIIVLEGGHNQVALDLLIHKIADFIGE
;
A
#
# COMPACT_ATOMS: atom_id res chain seq x y z
N ASP A 1 23.12 14.90 -3.27
CA ASP A 1 21.74 14.80 -2.73
C ASP A 1 20.95 16.07 -2.98
N LYS A 2 19.70 15.94 -3.40
CA LYS A 2 18.79 17.06 -3.65
C LYS A 2 17.85 17.18 -2.46
N ILE A 3 17.91 18.29 -1.74
CA ILE A 3 16.99 18.57 -0.63
C ILE A 3 15.71 19.17 -1.23
N ILE A 4 14.56 18.58 -0.94
CA ILE A 4 13.25 19.08 -1.37
C ILE A 4 12.54 19.58 -0.11
N ARG A 5 12.14 20.85 -0.13
CA ARG A 5 11.31 21.43 0.93
C ARG A 5 9.86 21.01 0.71
N VAL A 6 9.24 20.48 1.76
CA VAL A 6 7.83 20.09 1.77
C VAL A 6 7.07 21.07 2.64
N GLU A 7 6.13 21.80 2.06
CA GLU A 7 5.24 22.69 2.82
C GLU A 7 4.09 21.89 3.43
N PRO A 8 3.55 22.31 4.60
CA PRO A 8 2.37 21.70 5.18
C PRO A 8 1.21 21.61 4.18
N GLN A 9 0.54 20.46 4.14
CA GLN A 9 -0.63 20.20 3.29
C GLN A 9 -1.83 19.86 4.16
N LYS A 10 -3.04 20.15 3.67
CA LYS A 10 -4.29 19.75 4.34
C LYS A 10 -4.46 18.24 4.39
N VAL A 11 -3.95 17.53 3.38
CA VAL A 11 -4.03 16.08 3.23
C VAL A 11 -2.64 15.52 3.04
N ILE A 12 -2.29 14.50 3.82
CA ILE A 12 -1.03 13.76 3.71
C ILE A 12 -1.38 12.30 3.42
N VAL A 13 -0.89 11.78 2.30
CA VAL A 13 -1.04 10.36 1.96
C VAL A 13 0.26 9.65 2.34
N VAL A 14 0.16 8.73 3.29
CA VAL A 14 1.27 7.85 3.68
C VAL A 14 1.01 6.48 3.07
N GLU A 15 1.86 6.04 2.16
CA GLU A 15 1.78 4.70 1.58
C GLU A 15 2.93 3.79 2.04
N GLY A 16 2.65 2.50 2.16
CA GLY A 16 3.68 1.50 2.44
C GLY A 16 3.10 0.18 2.91
N ILE A 17 3.89 -0.88 2.81
CA ILE A 17 3.46 -2.24 3.15
C ILE A 17 3.39 -2.52 4.67
N LEU A 18 4.00 -1.68 5.51
CA LEU A 18 4.13 -1.91 6.96
C LEU A 18 3.59 -0.75 7.81
N ILE A 19 2.97 0.26 7.19
CA ILE A 19 2.55 1.47 7.90
C ILE A 19 1.49 1.19 8.98
N PHE A 20 0.75 0.10 8.86
CA PHE A 20 -0.23 -0.34 9.86
C PHE A 20 0.32 -1.31 10.91
N GLU A 21 1.57 -1.75 10.78
CA GLU A 21 2.21 -2.58 11.81
C GLU A 21 2.62 -1.75 13.03
N ASN A 22 2.94 -0.48 12.81
CA ASN A 22 3.29 0.47 13.87
C ASN A 22 2.03 1.18 14.40
N GLN A 23 1.71 0.96 15.67
CA GLN A 23 0.52 1.54 16.31
C GLN A 23 0.58 3.07 16.41
N ASP A 24 1.76 3.64 16.69
CA ASP A 24 1.92 5.10 16.80
C ASP A 24 1.62 5.79 15.45
N LEU A 25 1.93 5.13 14.33
CA LEU A 25 1.55 5.61 13.01
C LEU A 25 0.04 5.50 12.77
N CYS A 26 -0.57 4.38 13.14
CA CYS A 26 -2.02 4.20 13.04
C CYS A 26 -2.80 5.27 13.81
N ASP A 27 -2.33 5.62 15.00
CA ASP A 27 -3.00 6.58 15.89
C ASP A 27 -2.95 8.02 15.35
N LEU A 28 -2.01 8.31 14.44
CA LEU A 28 -1.90 9.60 13.74
C LEU A 28 -2.76 9.68 12.47
N MET A 29 -3.35 8.56 12.02
CA MET A 29 -4.09 8.49 10.75
C MET A 29 -5.60 8.61 10.97
N ASP A 30 -6.20 9.59 10.29
CA ASP A 30 -7.66 9.78 10.30
C ASP A 30 -8.41 8.73 9.45
N ILE A 31 -7.79 8.27 8.35
CA ILE A 31 -8.35 7.31 7.40
C ILE A 31 -7.31 6.24 7.09
N LYS A 32 -7.58 4.99 7.45
CA LYS A 32 -6.69 3.84 7.22
C LYS A 32 -7.27 2.93 6.14
N VAL A 33 -6.61 2.90 4.98
CA VAL A 33 -7.03 2.10 3.82
C VAL A 33 -6.06 0.95 3.58
N PHE A 34 -6.58 -0.28 3.54
CA PHE A 34 -5.81 -1.45 3.09
C PHE A 34 -6.25 -1.86 1.69
N VAL A 35 -5.32 -1.90 0.74
CA VAL A 35 -5.59 -2.38 -0.61
C VAL A 35 -5.37 -3.89 -0.67
N ASP A 36 -6.44 -4.63 -0.86
CA ASP A 36 -6.44 -6.08 -0.89
C ASP A 36 -6.49 -6.61 -2.33
N THR A 37 -5.61 -7.55 -2.63
CA THR A 37 -5.47 -8.15 -3.96
C THR A 37 -4.78 -9.50 -3.80
N ASP A 38 -5.23 -10.48 -4.58
CA ASP A 38 -4.71 -11.83 -4.54
C ASP A 38 -3.18 -11.89 -4.73
N ALA A 39 -2.54 -12.81 -4.02
CA ALA A 39 -1.09 -12.92 -3.98
C ALA A 39 -0.48 -13.24 -5.35
N ASP A 40 -1.18 -14.02 -6.18
CA ASP A 40 -0.79 -14.36 -7.56
C ASP A 40 -0.81 -13.13 -8.48
N THR A 41 -1.86 -12.32 -8.39
CA THR A 41 -1.99 -11.06 -9.12
C THR A 41 -0.90 -10.08 -8.70
N ARG A 42 -0.63 -9.97 -7.39
CA ARG A 42 0.45 -9.11 -6.86
C ARG A 42 1.83 -9.55 -7.32
N ILE A 43 2.16 -10.84 -7.27
CA ILE A 43 3.48 -11.33 -7.69
C ILE A 43 3.68 -11.21 -9.21
N LEU A 44 2.63 -11.42 -10.01
CA LEU A 44 2.70 -11.21 -11.46
C LEU A 44 2.97 -9.74 -11.80
N ARG A 45 2.23 -8.80 -11.20
CA ARG A 45 2.47 -7.36 -11.37
C ARG A 45 3.89 -6.98 -10.94
N ARG A 46 4.35 -7.50 -9.79
CA ARG A 46 5.71 -7.27 -9.28
C ARG A 46 6.76 -7.82 -10.23
N ALA A 47 6.59 -9.03 -10.75
CA ALA A 47 7.55 -9.67 -11.63
C ALA A 47 7.70 -8.90 -12.94
N MET A 48 6.59 -8.53 -13.58
CA MET A 48 6.61 -7.71 -14.79
C MET A 48 7.34 -6.38 -14.58
N ARG A 49 7.05 -5.68 -13.47
CA ARG A 49 7.72 -4.42 -13.12
C ARG A 49 9.21 -4.62 -12.86
N ASP A 50 9.59 -5.59 -12.03
CA ASP A 50 11.00 -5.84 -11.67
C ASP A 50 11.83 -6.32 -12.88
N MET A 51 11.23 -7.03 -13.84
CA MET A 51 11.89 -7.37 -15.11
C MET A 51 12.06 -6.14 -16.00
N LYS A 52 11.00 -5.35 -16.20
CA LYS A 52 10.99 -4.23 -17.16
C LYS A 52 11.79 -3.00 -16.69
N GLU A 53 11.72 -2.68 -15.40
CA GLU A 53 12.27 -1.43 -14.85
C GLU A 53 13.58 -1.64 -14.10
N ARG A 54 13.87 -2.87 -13.63
CA ARG A 54 14.99 -3.17 -12.74
C ARG A 54 15.92 -4.27 -13.26
N ALA A 55 15.68 -4.77 -14.48
CA ALA A 55 16.47 -5.79 -15.18
C ALA A 55 16.72 -7.06 -14.35
N ARG A 56 15.75 -7.49 -13.53
CA ARG A 56 15.86 -8.71 -12.72
C ARG A 56 15.42 -9.94 -13.51
N SER A 57 16.06 -11.09 -13.25
CA SER A 57 15.65 -12.38 -13.79
C SER A 57 14.48 -12.98 -13.00
N ILE A 58 13.72 -13.87 -13.65
CA ILE A 58 12.56 -14.52 -13.03
C ILE A 58 12.98 -15.42 -11.85
N GLU A 59 14.15 -16.06 -11.94
CA GLU A 59 14.72 -16.90 -10.89
C GLU A 59 15.02 -16.07 -9.64
N SER A 60 15.65 -14.90 -9.81
CA SER A 60 15.97 -13.99 -8.71
C SER A 60 14.69 -13.48 -8.01
N ILE A 61 13.68 -13.11 -8.79
CA ILE A 61 12.38 -12.65 -8.27
C ILE A 61 11.68 -13.76 -7.49
N THR A 62 11.68 -14.98 -8.03
CA THR A 62 11.06 -16.16 -7.41
C THR A 62 11.75 -16.52 -6.10
N GLN A 63 13.08 -16.58 -6.10
CA GLN A 63 13.86 -16.86 -4.89
C GLN A 63 13.58 -15.83 -3.80
N GLN A 64 13.60 -14.54 -4.13
CA GLN A 64 13.29 -13.49 -3.17
C GLN A 64 11.83 -13.58 -2.68
N TYR A 65 10.89 -13.93 -3.56
CA TYR A 65 9.50 -14.05 -3.18
C TYR A 65 9.29 -15.14 -2.13
N LEU A 66 9.85 -16.33 -2.36
CA LEU A 66 9.67 -17.49 -1.49
C LEU A 66 10.42 -17.37 -0.17
N THR A 67 11.62 -16.77 -0.18
CA THR A 67 12.47 -16.68 1.02
C THR A 67 12.16 -15.51 1.93
N THR A 68 11.73 -14.36 1.38
CA THR A 68 11.54 -13.15 2.18
C THR A 68 10.17 -12.53 2.00
N VAL A 69 9.71 -12.28 0.78
CA VAL A 69 8.51 -11.43 0.58
C VAL A 69 7.24 -12.12 1.09
N LYS A 70 7.02 -13.39 0.73
CA LYS A 70 5.84 -14.14 1.18
C LYS A 70 5.84 -14.35 2.70
N PRO A 71 6.90 -14.88 3.34
CA PRO A 71 6.91 -15.05 4.79
C PRO A 71 6.72 -13.75 5.56
N MET A 72 7.34 -12.65 5.11
CA MET A 72 7.19 -11.35 5.77
C MET A 72 5.81 -10.74 5.54
N HIS A 73 5.21 -10.94 4.37
CA HIS A 73 3.84 -10.52 4.10
C HIS A 73 2.86 -11.24 5.02
N GLU A 74 2.93 -12.57 5.10
CA GLU A 74 2.06 -13.38 5.97
C GLU A 74 2.26 -13.06 7.46
N LYS A 75 3.49 -12.73 7.87
CA LYS A 75 3.82 -12.46 9.27
C LYS A 75 3.48 -11.04 9.74
N TYR A 76 3.64 -10.03 8.88
CA TYR A 76 3.58 -8.63 9.31
C TYR A 76 2.55 -7.80 8.53
N VAL A 77 2.47 -7.99 7.21
CA VAL A 77 1.62 -7.14 6.36
C VAL A 77 0.16 -7.59 6.45
N GLU A 78 -0.12 -8.87 6.21
CA GLU A 78 -1.49 -9.40 6.22
C GLU A 78 -2.18 -9.23 7.58
N PRO A 79 -1.52 -9.50 8.74
CA PRO A 79 -2.16 -9.27 10.03
C PRO A 79 -2.46 -7.80 10.34
N SER A 80 -1.70 -6.86 9.76
CA SER A 80 -1.91 -5.42 9.95
C SER A 80 -3.19 -4.90 9.29
N LYS A 81 -3.76 -5.68 8.34
CA LYS A 81 -5.05 -5.40 7.69
C LYS A 81 -6.19 -5.14 8.67
N LYS A 82 -6.15 -5.77 9.85
CA LYS A 82 -7.16 -5.59 10.92
C LYS A 82 -7.24 -4.15 11.46
N ASN A 83 -6.17 -3.37 11.25
CA ASN A 83 -6.09 -1.98 11.71
C ASN A 83 -6.69 -0.99 10.68
N ALA A 84 -7.11 -1.47 9.51
CA ALA A 84 -7.70 -0.63 8.48
C ALA A 84 -9.18 -0.33 8.76
N ASP A 85 -9.61 0.89 8.46
CA ASP A 85 -11.01 1.29 8.51
C ASP A 85 -11.75 0.78 7.26
N ILE A 86 -11.06 0.75 6.12
CA ILE A 86 -11.62 0.36 4.81
C ILE A 86 -10.66 -0.60 4.11
N ILE A 87 -11.23 -1.66 3.53
CA ILE A 87 -10.51 -2.57 2.63
C ILE A 87 -10.97 -2.33 1.20
N VAL A 88 -10.05 -1.96 0.32
CA VAL A 88 -10.31 -1.74 -1.11
C VAL A 88 -9.87 -2.96 -1.89
N LEU A 89 -10.83 -3.66 -2.48
CA LEU A 89 -10.57 -4.80 -3.36
C LEU A 89 -10.08 -4.32 -4.74
N GLU A 90 -9.27 -5.15 -5.39
CA GLU A 90 -8.78 -4.96 -6.77
C GLU A 90 -7.89 -3.71 -7.00
N GLY A 91 -7.55 -2.99 -5.93
CA GLY A 91 -6.70 -1.79 -5.98
C GLY A 91 -7.30 -0.64 -6.77
N GLY A 92 -6.47 0.07 -7.55
CA GLY A 92 -6.83 1.31 -8.24
C GLY A 92 -7.88 1.17 -9.35
N HIS A 93 -8.40 -0.03 -9.61
CA HIS A 93 -9.46 -0.25 -10.58
C HIS A 93 -10.86 -0.06 -9.98
N ASN A 94 -11.00 -0.09 -8.66
CA ASN A 94 -12.25 0.12 -7.98
C ASN A 94 -12.60 1.62 -7.89
N GLN A 95 -13.18 2.14 -8.97
CA GLN A 95 -13.57 3.56 -9.07
C GLN A 95 -14.57 3.96 -7.98
N VAL A 96 -15.50 3.07 -7.63
CA VAL A 96 -16.49 3.33 -6.58
C VAL A 96 -15.82 3.54 -5.22
N ALA A 97 -14.84 2.70 -4.87
CA ALA A 97 -14.08 2.87 -3.62
C ALA A 97 -13.25 4.17 -3.63
N LEU A 98 -12.68 4.53 -4.78
CA LEU A 98 -11.93 5.77 -4.94
C LEU A 98 -12.83 6.99 -4.74
N ASP A 99 -14.00 7.02 -5.38
CA ASP A 99 -14.97 8.12 -5.26
C ASP A 99 -15.43 8.31 -3.81
N LEU A 100 -15.69 7.21 -3.09
CA LEU A 100 -16.05 7.24 -1.67
C LEU A 100 -14.91 7.82 -0.81
N LEU A 101 -13.66 7.46 -1.07
CA LEU A 101 -12.51 8.00 -0.36
C LEU A 101 -12.32 9.50 -0.66
N ILE A 102 -12.48 9.91 -1.91
CA ILE A 102 -12.38 11.32 -2.32
C ILE A 102 -13.43 12.15 -1.59
N HIS A 103 -14.70 11.71 -1.61
CA HIS A 103 -15.78 12.40 -0.89
C HIS A 103 -15.49 12.46 0.62
N LYS A 104 -15.02 11.36 1.21
CA LYS A 104 -14.71 11.32 2.64
C LYS A 104 -13.59 12.29 3.02
N ILE A 105 -12.56 12.40 2.19
CA ILE A 105 -11.46 13.36 2.40
C ILE A 105 -11.97 14.79 2.26
N ALA A 106 -12.79 15.07 1.25
CA ALA A 106 -13.39 16.40 1.00
C ALA A 106 -14.21 16.86 2.21
N ASP A 107 -15.09 15.99 2.72
CA ASP A 107 -15.88 16.23 3.94
C ASP A 107 -14.97 16.55 5.15
N PHE A 108 -13.85 15.83 5.30
CA PHE A 108 -12.90 16.03 6.41
C PHE A 108 -12.19 17.39 6.36
N ILE A 109 -11.90 17.91 5.17
CA ILE A 109 -11.23 19.20 4.98
C ILE A 109 -12.21 20.38 4.79
N GLY A 110 -13.52 20.09 4.81
CA GLY A 110 -14.59 21.08 4.68
C GLY A 110 -14.76 21.63 3.27
N GLU A 111 -14.50 20.80 2.24
CA GLU A 111 -14.67 21.10 0.81
C GLU A 111 -15.74 20.19 0.20
#